data_AF-A0A1C6H3L9-F1
#
_entry.id   AF-A0A1C6H3L9-F1
#
_cell.length_a   1.000
_cell.length_b   1.000
_cell.length_c   1.000
_cell.angle_alpha   90.00
_cell.angle_beta   90.00
_cell.angle_gamma   90.00
#
_symmetry.space_group_name_H-M   'P 1'
#
loop_
_entity.id
_entity.type
_entity.pdbx_description
1 polymer ?
#
loop_
_entity_poly.entity_id
_entity_poly.type
_entity_poly.pdbx_seq_one_letter_code
_entity_poly.pdbx_strand_id
1 'polypeptide(L)'
;MNLSDVALLAKEELSLAEKGIASAKVVLTGFVVVFAMLILLIFIIKIYGAIIQKAQNAGKKSKEKKAETVAETPAPVVAAPVAPAQTDGVSDEVVAVISAAVATMYGSSEKARIKSIKKSSDGGRSAWAKAGVLDNTRPF
;
A
#
# COMPACT_ATOMS: atom_id res chain seq x y z
N MET A 1 13.47 61.94 6.04
CA MET A 1 13.01 60.86 5.15
C MET A 1 12.60 61.51 3.86
N ASN A 2 13.29 61.20 2.75
CA ASN A 2 13.02 61.84 1.48
C ASN A 2 11.77 61.22 0.84
N LEU A 3 11.08 61.98 -0.01
CA LEU A 3 9.89 61.53 -0.74
C LEU A 3 10.16 60.26 -1.57
N SER A 4 11.41 60.08 -2.02
CA SER A 4 11.89 58.87 -2.71
C SER A 4 11.88 57.62 -1.84
N ASP A 5 12.20 57.74 -0.54
CA ASP A 5 12.26 56.61 0.38
C ASP A 5 10.83 56.12 0.69
N VAL A 6 9.90 57.06 0.85
CA VAL A 6 8.46 56.76 1.06
C VAL A 6 7.86 56.09 -0.18
N ALA A 7 8.23 56.55 -1.38
CA ALA A 7 7.78 55.94 -2.64
C ALA A 7 8.37 54.53 -2.86
N LEU A 8 9.62 54.29 -2.43
CA LEU A 8 10.26 52.98 -2.52
C LEU A 8 9.59 51.98 -1.56
N LEU A 9 9.34 52.39 -0.32
CA LEU A 9 8.66 51.57 0.69
C LEU A 9 7.24 51.20 0.22
N ALA A 10 6.47 52.15 -0.32
CA ALA A 10 5.15 51.87 -0.88
C ALA A 10 5.18 50.89 -2.07
N LYS A 11 6.26 50.91 -2.88
CA LYS A 11 6.43 50.01 -4.02
C LYS A 11 6.82 48.60 -3.60
N GLU A 12 7.62 48.44 -2.54
CA GLU A 12 7.93 47.12 -1.96
C GLU A 12 6.70 46.48 -1.33
N GLU A 13 5.89 47.24 -0.59
CA GLU A 13 4.65 46.74 0.03
C GLU A 13 3.65 46.23 -1.02
N LEU A 14 3.48 46.96 -2.13
CA LEU A 14 2.63 46.54 -3.25
C LEU A 14 3.16 45.28 -3.94
N SER A 15 4.47 45.20 -4.19
CA SER A 15 5.12 44.01 -4.77
C SER A 15 5.05 42.80 -3.85
N LEU A 16 5.20 42.99 -2.54
CA LEU A 16 5.07 41.94 -1.53
C LEU A 16 3.63 41.44 -1.47
N ALA A 17 2.65 42.35 -1.51
CA ALA A 17 1.24 42.02 -1.56
C ALA A 17 0.87 41.23 -2.82
N GLU A 18 1.36 41.62 -4.01
CA GLU A 18 1.16 40.85 -5.25
C GLU A 18 1.75 39.43 -5.16
N LYS A 19 2.96 39.29 -4.63
CA LYS A 19 3.61 37.98 -4.41
C LYS A 19 2.90 37.15 -3.34
N GLY A 20 2.37 37.79 -2.30
CA GLY A 20 1.56 37.14 -1.26
C GLY A 20 0.22 36.64 -1.78
N ILE A 21 -0.43 37.41 -2.66
CA ILE A 21 -1.68 36.98 -3.32
C ILE A 21 -1.39 35.85 -4.32
N ALA A 22 -0.29 35.92 -5.05
CA ALA A 22 0.12 34.86 -5.98
C ALA A 22 0.42 33.54 -5.26
N SER A 23 1.17 33.58 -4.15
CA SER A 23 1.47 32.39 -3.35
C SER A 23 0.21 31.83 -2.67
N ALA A 24 -0.65 32.69 -2.13
CA ALA A 24 -1.94 32.29 -1.57
C ALA A 24 -2.83 31.59 -2.61
N LYS A 25 -2.89 32.09 -3.85
CA LYS A 25 -3.64 31.44 -4.93
C LYS A 25 -3.12 30.04 -5.23
N VAL A 26 -1.80 29.86 -5.33
CA VAL A 26 -1.20 28.54 -5.59
C VAL A 26 -1.53 27.57 -4.46
N VAL A 27 -1.37 27.99 -3.20
CA VAL A 27 -1.71 27.16 -2.03
C VAL A 27 -3.18 26.78 -2.03
N LEU A 28 -4.07 27.74 -2.30
CA LEU A 28 -5.51 27.52 -2.31
C LEU A 28 -5.92 26.58 -3.45
N THR A 29 -5.35 26.73 -4.64
CA THR A 29 -5.57 25.79 -5.75
C THR A 29 -5.03 24.39 -5.45
N GLY A 30 -3.86 24.26 -4.82
CA GLY A 30 -3.31 22.98 -4.40
C GLY A 30 -4.21 22.28 -3.37
N PHE A 31 -4.74 23.04 -2.41
CA PHE A 31 -5.70 22.52 -1.43
C PHE A 31 -6.97 22.00 -2.12
N VAL A 32 -7.56 22.78 -3.02
CA VAL A 32 -8.74 22.37 -3.78
C VAL A 32 -8.48 21.10 -4.59
N VAL A 33 -7.34 21.01 -5.28
CA VAL A 33 -6.96 19.84 -6.09
C VAL A 33 -6.78 18.60 -5.23
N VAL A 34 -6.11 18.71 -4.08
CA VAL A 34 -5.91 17.59 -3.14
C VAL A 34 -7.25 17.09 -2.60
N PHE A 35 -8.13 18.01 -2.16
CA PHE A 35 -9.46 17.64 -1.68
C PHE A 35 -10.30 16.98 -2.79
N ALA A 36 -10.28 17.52 -4.01
CA ALA A 36 -11.00 16.93 -5.15
C ALA A 36 -10.52 15.50 -5.43
N MET A 37 -9.21 15.25 -5.40
CA MET A 37 -8.62 13.93 -5.62
C MET A 37 -9.02 12.94 -4.52
N LEU A 38 -9.01 13.37 -3.25
CA LEU A 38 -9.45 12.54 -2.12
C LEU A 38 -10.93 12.18 -2.22
N ILE A 39 -11.79 13.15 -2.53
CA ILE A 39 -13.23 12.92 -2.70
C ILE A 39 -13.50 11.93 -3.84
N LEU A 40 -12.80 12.07 -4.97
CA LEU A 40 -12.92 11.15 -6.10
C LEU A 40 -12.58 9.70 -5.70
N LEU A 41 -11.46 9.49 -5.00
CA LEU A 41 -11.05 8.16 -4.54
C LEU A 41 -12.04 7.56 -3.54
N ILE A 42 -12.53 8.36 -2.58
CA ILE A 42 -13.55 7.93 -1.62
C ILE A 42 -14.83 7.51 -2.34
N PHE A 43 -15.26 8.27 -3.35
CA PHE A 43 -16.48 7.98 -4.11
C PHE A 43 -16.40 6.63 -4.85
N ILE A 44 -15.26 6.36 -5.50
CA ILE A 44 -15.02 5.08 -6.18
C ILE A 44 -15.06 3.94 -5.17
N ILE A 45 -14.36 4.06 -4.04
CA ILE A 45 -14.35 3.03 -2.98
C ILE A 45 -15.76 2.82 -2.41
N LYS A 46 -16.57 3.88 -2.23
CA LYS A 46 -17.95 3.74 -1.78
C LYS A 46 -18.82 2.99 -2.77
N ILE A 47 -18.68 3.21 -4.08
CA ILE A 47 -19.44 2.49 -5.09
C ILE A 47 -19.06 1.01 -5.08
N TYR A 48 -17.76 0.69 -5.14
CA TYR A 48 -17.29 -0.70 -5.06
C TYR A 48 -17.71 -1.37 -3.75
N GLY A 49 -17.58 -0.67 -2.62
CA GLY A 49 -18.02 -1.14 -1.31
C GLY A 49 -19.53 -1.38 -1.25
N ALA A 50 -20.34 -0.52 -1.85
CA ALA A 50 -21.79 -0.70 -1.91
C ALA A 50 -22.21 -1.89 -2.80
N ILE A 51 -21.53 -2.10 -3.93
CA ILE A 51 -21.77 -3.24 -4.83
C ILE A 51 -21.39 -4.55 -4.13
N ILE A 52 -20.20 -4.60 -3.52
CA ILE A 52 -19.73 -5.78 -2.78
C ILE A 52 -20.62 -6.06 -1.55
N GLN A 53 -21.03 -5.02 -0.81
CA GLN A 53 -21.98 -5.20 0.29
C GLN A 53 -23.35 -5.68 -0.18
N LYS A 54 -23.86 -5.21 -1.33
CA LYS A 54 -25.10 -5.77 -1.91
C LYS A 54 -24.94 -7.24 -2.28
N ALA A 55 -23.81 -7.63 -2.87
CA ALA A 55 -23.52 -9.02 -3.20
C ALA A 55 -23.38 -9.91 -1.95
N GLN A 56 -22.71 -9.43 -0.91
CA GLN A 56 -22.55 -10.16 0.35
C GLN A 56 -23.85 -10.24 1.18
N ASN A 57 -24.70 -9.21 1.15
CA ASN A 57 -26.00 -9.23 1.82
C ASN A 57 -27.01 -10.17 1.14
N ALA A 58 -26.88 -10.41 -0.18
CA ALA A 58 -27.64 -11.46 -0.87
C ALA A 58 -27.15 -12.87 -0.49
N GLY A 59 -25.86 -13.05 -0.24
CA GLY A 59 -25.28 -14.34 0.18
C GLY A 59 -25.53 -14.72 1.64
N LYS A 60 -25.72 -13.75 2.55
CA LYS A 60 -25.97 -14.01 3.98
C LYS A 60 -27.37 -14.59 4.29
N LYS A 61 -28.36 -14.46 3.40
CA LYS A 61 -29.64 -15.19 3.55
C LYS A 61 -29.56 -16.68 3.16
N SER A 62 -28.45 -17.14 2.56
CA SER A 62 -28.33 -18.51 2.06
C SER A 62 -27.42 -19.41 2.91
N LYS A 63 -26.90 -18.93 4.05
CA LYS A 63 -25.93 -19.67 4.88
C LYS A 63 -26.48 -20.12 6.23
N GLU A 64 -27.79 -20.38 6.31
CA GLU A 64 -28.41 -21.00 7.48
C GLU A 64 -29.02 -22.38 7.19
N LYS A 65 -28.80 -22.94 5.98
CA LYS A 65 -29.37 -24.25 5.60
C LYS A 65 -28.39 -25.25 5.00
N LYS A 66 -27.13 -25.25 5.46
CA LYS A 66 -26.18 -26.32 5.13
C LYS A 66 -25.34 -26.74 6.34
N ALA A 67 -26.00 -26.86 7.49
CA ALA A 67 -25.61 -27.83 8.48
C ALA A 67 -26.47 -29.08 8.21
N GLU A 68 -25.84 -30.24 8.35
CA GLU A 68 -26.44 -31.58 8.32
C GLU A 68 -26.48 -32.30 6.95
N THR A 69 -26.00 -33.56 6.98
CA THR A 69 -25.89 -34.58 5.91
C THR A 69 -24.51 -34.59 5.22
N VAL A 70 -23.64 -35.61 5.24
CA VAL A 70 -23.59 -37.03 5.70
C VAL A 70 -22.09 -37.40 5.56
N ALA A 71 -21.38 -37.82 6.62
CA ALA A 71 -21.00 -39.20 6.96
C ALA A 71 -20.40 -40.08 5.82
N GLU A 72 -19.13 -40.49 6.01
CA GLU A 72 -18.35 -41.66 5.48
C GLU A 72 -18.23 -41.84 3.94
N THR A 73 -17.14 -42.29 3.29
CA THR A 73 -16.20 -43.45 3.45
C THR A 73 -15.02 -43.24 2.43
N PRO A 74 -13.85 -43.94 2.48
CA PRO A 74 -12.53 -43.41 2.04
C PRO A 74 -11.92 -43.90 0.70
N ALA A 75 -10.82 -43.22 0.30
CA ALA A 75 -9.72 -43.59 -0.64
C ALA A 75 -10.01 -43.54 -2.17
N PRO A 76 -9.03 -43.20 -3.07
CA PRO A 76 -7.59 -43.45 -2.98
C PRO A 76 -6.65 -42.28 -3.30
N VAL A 77 -5.38 -42.53 -2.95
CA VAL A 77 -4.19 -41.67 -3.05
C VAL A 77 -3.90 -41.24 -4.48
N VAL A 78 -4.07 -39.95 -4.76
CA VAL A 78 -3.28 -39.25 -5.78
C VAL A 78 -2.20 -38.50 -5.01
N ALA A 79 -0.93 -38.78 -5.29
CA ALA A 79 0.20 -38.05 -4.76
C ALA A 79 0.12 -36.59 -5.24
N ALA A 80 -0.59 -35.77 -4.46
CA ALA A 80 -0.62 -34.34 -4.63
C ALA A 80 0.81 -33.82 -4.43
N PRO A 81 1.29 -32.87 -5.26
CA PRO A 81 2.53 -32.17 -4.96
C PRO A 81 2.39 -31.62 -3.55
N VAL A 82 3.33 -31.99 -2.69
CA VAL A 82 3.36 -31.61 -1.28
C VAL A 82 3.12 -30.10 -1.21
N ALA A 83 1.93 -29.71 -0.76
CA ALA A 83 1.62 -28.30 -0.56
C ALA A 83 2.70 -27.77 0.39
N PRO A 84 3.40 -26.68 0.04
CA PRO A 84 4.27 -26.04 1.02
C PRO A 84 3.40 -25.77 2.25
N ALA A 85 3.85 -26.25 3.40
CA ALA A 85 3.15 -26.06 4.66
C ALA A 85 2.76 -24.58 4.74
N GLN A 86 1.46 -24.32 4.81
CA GLN A 86 0.91 -22.97 4.94
C GLN A 86 1.64 -22.34 6.12
N THR A 87 2.53 -21.41 5.79
CA THR A 87 3.48 -20.85 6.74
C THR A 87 2.73 -19.77 7.50
N ASP A 88 2.82 -19.81 8.82
CA ASP A 88 2.14 -18.90 9.77
C ASP A 88 2.03 -17.46 9.25
N GLY A 89 0.89 -17.12 8.64
CA GLY A 89 0.54 -15.77 8.21
C GLY A 89 1.13 -15.27 6.87
N VAL A 90 1.73 -16.13 6.04
CA VAL A 90 2.20 -15.75 4.69
C VAL A 90 1.48 -16.58 3.64
N SER A 91 0.69 -15.91 2.78
CA SER A 91 -0.11 -16.58 1.76
C SER A 91 0.70 -16.94 0.52
N ASP A 92 0.24 -17.96 -0.20
CA ASP A 92 0.92 -18.50 -1.39
C ASP A 92 1.08 -17.46 -2.51
N GLU A 93 0.16 -16.49 -2.61
CA GLU A 93 0.25 -15.38 -3.58
C GLU A 93 1.45 -14.48 -3.26
N VAL A 94 1.67 -14.18 -1.98
CA VAL A 94 2.81 -13.38 -1.54
C VAL A 94 4.12 -14.12 -1.81
N VAL A 95 4.14 -15.43 -1.54
CA VAL A 95 5.29 -16.29 -1.84
C VAL A 95 5.57 -16.32 -3.35
N ALA A 96 4.55 -16.44 -4.19
CA ALA A 96 4.67 -16.44 -5.65
C ALA A 96 5.24 -15.11 -6.17
N VAL A 97 4.71 -13.97 -5.71
CA VAL A 97 5.19 -12.64 -6.11
C VAL A 97 6.65 -12.42 -5.69
N ILE A 98 7.02 -12.79 -4.46
CA ILE A 98 8.41 -12.69 -3.98
C ILE A 98 9.32 -13.61 -4.81
N SER A 99 8.90 -14.84 -5.09
CA SER A 99 9.69 -15.78 -5.90
C SER A 99 9.91 -15.28 -7.33
N ALA A 100 8.90 -14.67 -7.95
CA ALA A 100 9.00 -14.07 -9.27
C ALA A 100 9.94 -12.85 -9.26
N ALA A 101 9.81 -11.97 -8.27
CA ALA A 101 10.72 -10.83 -8.09
C ALA A 101 12.18 -11.30 -7.95
N VAL A 102 12.45 -12.29 -7.09
CA VAL A 102 13.79 -12.85 -6.91
C VAL A 102 14.31 -13.51 -8.19
N ALA A 103 13.46 -14.25 -8.93
CA ALA A 103 13.84 -14.83 -10.21
C ALA A 103 14.26 -13.76 -11.24
N THR A 104 13.54 -12.63 -11.28
CA THR A 104 13.92 -11.50 -12.16
C THR A 104 15.18 -10.78 -11.71
N MET A 105 15.43 -10.65 -10.40
CA MET A 105 16.61 -9.97 -9.87
C MET A 105 17.90 -10.76 -10.08
N TYR A 106 17.85 -12.08 -9.90
CA TYR A 106 19.02 -12.96 -10.05
C TYR A 106 19.20 -13.49 -11.47
N GLY A 107 18.31 -13.14 -12.41
CA GLY A 107 18.42 -13.45 -13.84
C GLY A 107 18.47 -14.95 -14.16
N SER A 108 18.15 -15.82 -13.20
CA SER A 108 18.30 -17.26 -13.38
C SER A 108 17.04 -17.85 -13.97
N SER A 109 17.14 -18.26 -15.24
CA SER A 109 16.13 -19.07 -15.94
C SER A 109 16.03 -20.49 -15.39
N GLU A 110 16.86 -20.88 -14.41
CA GLU A 110 16.67 -22.14 -13.70
C GLU A 110 15.49 -22.04 -12.72
N LYS A 111 14.82 -23.19 -12.54
CA LYS A 111 13.67 -23.35 -11.66
C LYS A 111 14.09 -23.09 -10.21
N ALA A 112 14.09 -21.83 -9.78
CA ALA A 112 14.34 -21.45 -8.40
C ALA A 112 13.31 -22.16 -7.52
N ARG A 113 13.79 -22.98 -6.58
CA ARG A 113 12.95 -23.71 -5.63
C ARG A 113 13.12 -23.13 -4.24
N ILE A 114 12.00 -22.93 -3.56
CA ILE A 114 12.00 -22.48 -2.17
C ILE A 114 12.38 -23.66 -1.28
N LYS A 115 13.50 -23.54 -0.56
CA LYS A 115 13.98 -24.61 0.34
C LYS A 115 13.30 -24.57 1.71
N SER A 116 13.09 -23.37 2.26
CA SER A 116 12.40 -23.16 3.53
C SER A 116 11.98 -21.70 3.67
N ILE A 117 10.80 -21.44 4.23
CA ILE A 117 10.38 -20.11 4.64
C ILE A 117 10.47 -20.06 6.17
N LYS A 118 11.26 -19.14 6.70
CA LYS A 118 11.40 -18.92 8.14
C LYS A 118 11.23 -17.44 8.43
N LYS A 119 10.48 -17.15 9.49
CA LYS A 119 10.43 -15.79 10.03
C LYS A 119 11.83 -15.43 10.52
N SER A 120 12.33 -14.26 10.12
CA SER A 120 13.63 -13.77 10.58
C SER A 120 13.59 -13.66 12.11
N SER A 121 14.50 -14.37 12.79
CA SER A 121 14.67 -14.31 14.25
C SER A 121 15.39 -13.03 14.72
N ASP A 122 15.71 -12.13 13.79
CA ASP A 122 16.37 -10.84 13.99
C ASP A 122 15.49 -9.86 14.79
N GLY A 123 15.21 -10.20 16.05
CA GLY A 123 14.83 -9.28 17.13
C GLY A 123 13.75 -8.25 16.83
N GLY A 124 12.78 -8.55 15.96
CA GLY A 124 11.68 -7.63 15.59
C GLY A 124 12.08 -6.40 14.75
N ARG A 125 13.35 -6.25 14.36
CA ARG A 125 13.78 -5.12 13.51
C ARG A 125 13.72 -5.53 12.05
N SER A 126 12.88 -4.86 11.28
CA SER A 126 12.79 -5.11 9.83
C SER A 126 14.11 -4.81 9.13
N ALA A 127 14.34 -5.43 7.98
CA ALA A 127 15.52 -5.17 7.15
C ALA A 127 15.66 -3.67 6.82
N TRP A 128 14.54 -2.96 6.65
CA TRP A 128 14.53 -1.50 6.44
C TRP A 128 14.93 -0.71 7.68
N ALA A 129 14.50 -1.13 8.88
CA ALA A 129 14.93 -0.49 10.11
C ALA A 129 16.45 -0.64 10.33
N LYS A 130 17.03 -1.77 9.93
CA LYS A 130 18.49 -1.99 9.99
C LYS A 130 19.22 -1.16 8.93
N ALA A 131 18.73 -1.14 7.69
CA ALA A 131 19.32 -0.35 6.60
C ALA A 131 19.32 1.15 6.93
N GLY A 132 18.19 1.69 7.40
CA GLY A 132 18.10 3.10 7.78
C GLY A 132 19.07 3.48 8.88
N VAL A 133 19.25 2.64 9.92
CA VAL A 133 20.27 2.92 10.95
C VAL A 133 21.67 2.91 10.33
N LEU A 134 21.98 1.90 9.52
CA LEU A 134 23.29 1.78 8.88
C LEU A 134 23.62 2.99 7.99
N ASP A 135 22.64 3.48 7.22
CA ASP A 135 22.80 4.65 6.35
C ASP A 135 22.94 5.96 7.14
N ASN A 136 22.22 6.09 8.26
CA ASN A 136 22.28 7.28 9.12
C ASN A 136 23.52 7.30 10.05
N THR A 137 24.15 6.15 10.31
CA THR A 137 25.29 6.05 11.24
C THR A 137 26.61 5.75 10.55
N ARG A 138 26.68 5.72 9.21
CA ARG A 138 27.99 5.58 8.55
C ARG A 138 28.80 6.88 8.74
N PRO A 139 30.09 6.80 9.11
CA PRO A 139 30.95 7.97 9.15
C PRO A 139 31.11 8.56 7.74
N PHE A 140 31.28 9.88 7.67
CA PHE A 140 31.55 10.62 6.44
C PHE A 140 32.99 10.44 5.96
#